data_AF-A0A378UZE6-F1
#
_entry.id   AF-A0A378UZE6-F1
#
_cell.length_a   1.000
_cell.length_b   1.000
_cell.length_c   1.000
_cell.angle_alpha   90.00
_cell.angle_beta   90.00
_cell.angle_gamma   90.00
#
_symmetry.space_group_name_H-M   'P 1'
#
loop_
_entity.id
_entity.type
_entity.pdbx_description
1 polymer ?
#
loop_
_entity_poly.entity_id
_entity_poly.type
_entity_poly.pdbx_seq_one_letter_code
_entity_poly.pdbx_strand_id
1 'polypeptide(L)'
;MFDGMGDAASVKVSAEPDEQNGATLKYQWSWGEGDDFGYDTTGTTAKTGDNWLITWAPTLLHRDLRDGLRFQYSTDSDLQTPVLDRTGQPLMTWQTVGVISLDRAHLDSAAPLAALLARFDATTTAESIGAQFASNTDDRVTVMKLREDDLAQVRDQLTRVPGVTVAEQGELLTTDRQLSSPAISGLAQLWHDRITKAAGWSVYLVDGTARPPSGSPPDHPLRPIRCAPRWTCACNCSPNRPSPRKPGPRW
;
A
#
# COMPACT_ATOMS: atom_id res chain seq x y z
N MET A 1 -17.54 3.59 -7.27
CA MET A 1 -17.28 2.16 -6.98
C MET A 1 -15.91 1.74 -7.50
N PHE A 2 -15.58 2.01 -8.76
CA PHE A 2 -14.31 1.55 -9.38
C PHE A 2 -13.11 2.49 -9.18
N ASP A 3 -13.26 3.53 -8.37
CA ASP A 3 -12.19 4.50 -8.17
C ASP A 3 -11.07 3.88 -7.34
N GLY A 4 -9.82 4.00 -7.81
CA GLY A 4 -8.64 3.40 -7.18
C GLY A 4 -8.41 1.91 -7.44
N MET A 5 -9.18 1.23 -8.29
CA MET A 5 -9.02 -0.21 -8.58
C MET A 5 -8.02 -0.51 -9.72
N GLY A 6 -7.48 0.50 -10.38
CA GLY A 6 -6.54 0.37 -11.51
C GLY A 6 -7.21 0.03 -12.85
N ASP A 7 -6.50 0.26 -13.95
CA ASP A 7 -7.05 0.14 -15.32
C ASP A 7 -7.38 -1.31 -15.74
N ALA A 8 -6.81 -2.30 -15.04
CA ALA A 8 -7.04 -3.72 -15.30
C ALA A 8 -8.27 -4.29 -14.58
N ALA A 9 -8.90 -3.52 -13.67
CA ALA A 9 -10.03 -3.99 -12.90
C ALA A 9 -11.28 -4.18 -13.78
N SER A 10 -11.92 -5.33 -13.68
CA SER A 10 -13.19 -5.61 -14.35
C SER A 10 -14.16 -6.33 -13.42
N VAL A 11 -15.46 -6.08 -13.62
CA VAL A 11 -16.54 -6.82 -12.96
C VAL A 11 -17.47 -7.40 -14.01
N LYS A 12 -17.82 -8.67 -13.85
CA LYS A 12 -18.89 -9.34 -14.59
C LYS A 12 -20.02 -9.64 -13.62
N VAL A 13 -21.24 -9.36 -14.04
CA VAL A 13 -22.45 -9.63 -13.27
C VAL A 13 -23.39 -10.45 -14.14
N SER A 14 -23.84 -11.59 -13.63
CA SER A 14 -24.89 -12.40 -14.25
C SER A 14 -26.03 -12.59 -13.28
N ALA A 15 -27.26 -12.48 -13.76
CA ALA A 15 -28.47 -12.71 -12.96
C ALA A 15 -29.14 -14.02 -13.38
N GLU A 16 -29.48 -14.84 -12.40
CA GLU A 16 -30.25 -16.07 -12.55
C GLU A 16 -31.59 -15.90 -11.82
N PRO A 17 -32.73 -15.96 -12.51
CA PRO A 17 -34.04 -15.85 -11.86
C PRO A 17 -34.31 -17.07 -10.97
N ASP A 18 -34.97 -16.82 -9.84
CA ASP A 18 -35.44 -17.84 -8.90
C ASP A 18 -36.94 -18.10 -9.08
N GLU A 19 -37.41 -19.29 -8.72
CA GLU A 19 -38.79 -19.75 -8.87
C GLU A 19 -39.80 -18.94 -8.02
N GLN A 20 -39.32 -18.19 -7.01
CA GLN A 20 -40.13 -17.51 -5.98
C GLN A 20 -40.07 -15.98 -6.05
N ASN A 21 -40.10 -15.38 -7.25
CA ASN A 21 -39.95 -13.93 -7.47
C ASN A 21 -38.62 -13.38 -6.91
N GLY A 22 -37.56 -14.20 -6.97
CA GLY A 22 -36.20 -13.84 -6.59
C GLY A 22 -35.28 -13.77 -7.80
N ALA A 23 -34.08 -13.25 -7.58
CA ALA A 23 -32.97 -13.38 -8.52
C ALA A 23 -31.65 -13.51 -7.73
N THR A 24 -30.78 -14.41 -8.17
CA THR A 24 -29.40 -14.51 -7.69
C THR A 24 -28.49 -13.76 -8.64
N LEU A 25 -27.73 -12.80 -8.13
CA LEU A 25 -26.73 -12.06 -8.89
C LEU A 25 -25.36 -12.61 -8.53
N LYS A 26 -24.65 -13.13 -9.53
CA LYS A 26 -23.27 -13.61 -9.40
C LYS A 26 -22.33 -12.52 -9.85
N TYR A 27 -21.47 -12.08 -8.94
CA TYR A 27 -20.41 -11.10 -9.21
C TYR A 27 -19.09 -11.84 -9.42
N GLN A 28 -18.35 -11.45 -10.44
CA GLN A 28 -16.98 -11.90 -10.68
C GLN A 28 -16.11 -10.68 -10.93
N TRP A 29 -15.19 -10.43 -10.00
CA TRP A 29 -14.18 -9.39 -10.06
C TRP A 29 -12.86 -9.97 -10.52
N SER A 30 -12.10 -9.20 -11.30
CA SER A 30 -10.75 -9.53 -11.73
C SER A 30 -9.89 -8.27 -11.72
N TRP A 31 -8.69 -8.35 -11.15
CA TRP A 31 -7.73 -7.23 -11.05
C TRP A 31 -6.44 -7.46 -11.85
N GLY A 32 -6.42 -8.45 -12.75
CA GLY A 32 -5.22 -8.87 -13.47
C GLY A 32 -4.42 -9.94 -12.71
N GLU A 33 -3.42 -10.54 -13.39
CA GLU A 33 -2.49 -11.56 -12.87
C GLU A 33 -3.07 -12.71 -12.00
N GLY A 34 -4.34 -13.10 -12.21
CA GLY A 34 -4.94 -14.29 -11.58
C GLY A 34 -5.64 -14.04 -10.24
N ASP A 35 -5.81 -12.77 -9.86
CA ASP A 35 -6.60 -12.35 -8.71
C ASP A 35 -8.07 -12.18 -9.10
N ASP A 36 -8.83 -13.27 -9.03
CA ASP A 36 -10.27 -13.29 -9.28
C ASP A 36 -11.05 -13.50 -7.97
N PHE A 37 -12.12 -12.72 -7.77
CA PHE A 37 -13.00 -12.81 -6.60
C PHE A 37 -14.45 -12.89 -7.02
N GLY A 38 -15.16 -13.89 -6.52
CA GLY A 38 -16.57 -14.07 -6.82
C GLY A 38 -17.41 -14.19 -5.56
N TYR A 39 -18.58 -13.57 -5.60
CA TYR A 39 -19.60 -13.74 -4.57
C TYR A 39 -21.00 -13.60 -5.18
N ASP A 40 -21.97 -14.16 -4.48
CA ASP A 40 -23.37 -14.14 -4.89
C ASP A 40 -24.16 -13.24 -3.94
N THR A 41 -25.12 -12.50 -4.49
CA THR A 41 -26.14 -11.78 -3.73
C THR A 41 -27.52 -12.18 -4.20
N THR A 42 -28.53 -11.92 -3.37
CA THR A 42 -29.93 -12.20 -3.70
C THR A 42 -30.74 -10.92 -3.73
N GLY A 43 -31.67 -10.87 -4.67
CA GLY A 43 -32.59 -9.77 -4.89
C GLY A 43 -34.03 -10.24 -5.03
N THR A 44 -34.96 -9.33 -4.83
CA THR A 44 -36.37 -9.57 -5.16
C THR A 44 -36.68 -8.98 -6.52
N THR A 45 -37.58 -9.63 -7.25
CA THR A 45 -38.09 -9.12 -8.53
C THR A 45 -39.52 -8.63 -8.36
N ALA A 46 -39.86 -7.55 -9.08
CA ALA A 46 -41.19 -6.97 -9.12
C ALA A 46 -41.64 -6.84 -10.57
N LYS A 47 -42.88 -7.25 -10.83
CA LYS A 47 -43.48 -7.11 -12.15
C LYS A 47 -43.86 -5.64 -12.41
N THR A 48 -43.30 -5.05 -13.46
CA THR A 48 -43.59 -3.70 -13.92
C THR A 48 -44.07 -3.76 -15.37
N GLY A 49 -45.38 -3.60 -15.57
CA GLY A 49 -46.01 -3.86 -16.87
C GLY A 49 -45.92 -5.35 -17.23
N ASP A 50 -45.36 -5.65 -18.40
CA ASP A 50 -45.13 -7.02 -18.87
C ASP A 50 -43.75 -7.57 -18.50
N ASN A 51 -42.87 -6.75 -17.90
CA ASN A 51 -41.50 -7.11 -17.59
C ASN A 51 -41.30 -7.39 -16.10
N TRP A 52 -40.46 -8.37 -15.78
CA TRP A 52 -39.95 -8.58 -14.43
C TRP A 52 -38.65 -7.79 -14.26
N LEU A 53 -38.64 -6.88 -13.29
CA LEU A 53 -37.48 -6.04 -12.98
C LEU A 53 -36.95 -6.38 -11.59
N ILE A 54 -35.63 -6.30 -11.41
CA ILE A 54 -35.02 -6.44 -10.09
C ILE A 54 -35.31 -5.17 -9.27
N THR A 55 -35.80 -5.34 -8.05
CA THR A 55 -36.01 -4.22 -7.11
C THR A 55 -34.66 -3.74 -6.61
N TRP A 56 -34.27 -2.51 -6.97
CA TRP A 56 -32.99 -1.94 -6.57
C TRP A 56 -32.86 -1.84 -5.04
N ALA A 57 -31.75 -2.33 -4.50
CA ALA A 57 -31.31 -2.13 -3.13
C ALA A 57 -29.78 -2.21 -3.06
N PRO A 58 -29.11 -1.48 -2.14
CA PRO A 58 -27.66 -1.60 -1.94
C PRO A 58 -27.22 -3.04 -1.65
N THR A 59 -28.08 -3.85 -1.03
CA THR A 59 -27.83 -5.27 -0.74
C THR A 59 -27.64 -6.15 -1.98
N LEU A 60 -28.07 -5.68 -3.17
CA LEU A 60 -27.77 -6.33 -4.44
C LEU A 60 -26.29 -6.25 -4.80
N LEU A 61 -25.57 -5.26 -4.28
CA LEU A 61 -24.13 -5.09 -4.53
C LEU A 61 -23.31 -5.86 -3.51
N HIS A 62 -23.68 -5.86 -2.24
CA HIS A 62 -23.10 -6.71 -1.20
C HIS A 62 -24.05 -6.81 -0.01
N ARG A 63 -24.17 -7.99 0.61
CA ARG A 63 -25.17 -8.26 1.67
C ARG A 63 -25.10 -7.28 2.85
N ASP A 64 -23.89 -6.79 3.14
CA ASP A 64 -23.60 -5.88 4.26
C ASP A 64 -23.57 -4.41 3.84
N LEU A 65 -23.78 -4.10 2.54
CA LEU A 65 -23.83 -2.73 2.06
C LEU A 65 -25.12 -2.05 2.55
N ARG A 66 -24.95 -0.86 3.12
CA ARG A 66 -26.01 0.01 3.64
C ARG A 66 -25.74 1.43 3.15
N ASP A 67 -26.75 2.29 3.22
CA ASP A 67 -26.59 3.70 2.85
C ASP A 67 -25.45 4.34 3.66
N GLY A 68 -24.58 5.08 2.97
CA GLY A 68 -23.39 5.70 3.56
C GLY A 68 -22.14 4.80 3.62
N LEU A 69 -22.26 3.50 3.32
CA LEU A 69 -21.11 2.62 3.13
C LEU A 69 -20.62 2.67 1.68
N ARG A 70 -19.31 2.50 1.49
CA ARG A 70 -18.65 2.40 0.19
C ARG A 70 -17.61 1.30 0.20
N PHE A 71 -17.31 0.73 -0.96
CA PHE A 71 -16.16 -0.15 -1.11
C PHE A 71 -14.86 0.64 -1.09
N GLN A 72 -13.83 0.07 -0.46
CA GLN A 72 -12.46 0.53 -0.50
C GLN A 72 -11.57 -0.66 -0.87
N TYR A 73 -10.74 -0.46 -1.89
CA TYR A 73 -9.68 -1.37 -2.28
C TYR A 73 -8.38 -0.94 -1.58
N SER A 74 -7.62 -1.91 -1.08
CA SER A 74 -6.30 -1.72 -0.48
C SER A 74 -5.32 -2.73 -1.05
N THR A 75 -4.10 -2.26 -1.34
CA THR A 75 -2.95 -3.12 -1.61
C THR A 75 -2.19 -3.34 -0.32
N ASP A 76 -1.99 -4.59 0.06
CA ASP A 76 -1.46 -4.98 1.35
C ASP A 76 -0.04 -5.51 1.19
N SER A 77 0.92 -4.59 1.13
CA SER A 77 2.35 -4.89 1.04
C SER A 77 2.95 -5.22 2.40
N ASP A 78 3.81 -6.24 2.48
CA ASP A 78 4.57 -6.56 3.70
C ASP A 78 5.81 -5.66 3.82
N LEU A 79 5.59 -4.45 4.33
CA LEU A 79 6.64 -3.45 4.57
C LEU A 79 7.71 -3.93 5.57
N GLN A 80 7.46 -4.94 6.40
CA GLN A 80 8.44 -5.43 7.37
C GLN A 80 9.46 -6.40 6.75
N THR A 81 9.33 -6.72 5.46
CA THR A 81 10.27 -7.58 4.73
C THR A 81 11.68 -6.98 4.72
N PRO A 82 12.71 -7.61 5.34
CA PRO A 82 14.05 -7.07 5.34
C PRO A 82 14.79 -7.33 4.02
N VAL A 83 15.75 -6.47 3.69
CA VAL A 83 16.78 -6.76 2.68
C VAL A 83 17.93 -7.46 3.38
N LEU A 84 18.30 -8.66 2.92
CA LEU A 84 19.37 -9.46 3.51
C LEU A 84 20.68 -9.32 2.72
N ASP A 85 21.81 -9.45 3.41
CA ASP A 85 23.13 -9.54 2.80
C ASP A 85 23.46 -10.97 2.30
N ARG A 86 24.68 -11.16 1.78
CA ARG A 86 25.15 -12.46 1.26
C ARG A 86 25.22 -13.58 2.32
N THR A 87 25.25 -13.23 3.61
CA THR A 87 25.32 -14.16 4.74
C THR A 87 23.94 -14.41 5.37
N GLY A 88 22.90 -13.75 4.84
CA GLY A 88 21.53 -13.84 5.36
C GLY A 88 21.25 -12.90 6.53
N GLN A 89 22.13 -11.94 6.82
CA GLN A 89 21.92 -10.95 7.88
C GLN A 89 21.14 -9.73 7.34
N PRO A 90 20.30 -9.06 8.15
CA PRO A 90 19.57 -7.87 7.71
C PRO A 90 20.53 -6.72 7.35
N LEU A 91 20.54 -6.36 6.06
CA LEU A 91 21.24 -5.20 5.52
C LEU A 91 20.38 -3.93 5.64
N MET A 92 19.10 -4.03 5.28
CA MET A 92 18.13 -2.94 5.41
C MET A 92 16.83 -3.46 6.02
N THR A 93 16.20 -2.64 6.85
CA THR A 93 14.92 -2.94 7.50
C THR A 93 14.00 -1.73 7.42
N TRP A 94 12.70 -1.99 7.53
CA TRP A 94 11.73 -0.93 7.68
C TRP A 94 11.80 -0.35 9.08
N GLN A 95 11.98 0.97 9.17
CA GLN A 95 12.19 1.67 10.42
C GLN A 95 11.32 2.92 10.46
N THR A 96 10.91 3.29 11.67
CA THR A 96 10.25 4.57 11.89
C THR A 96 11.29 5.69 11.95
N VAL A 97 11.02 6.76 11.18
CA VAL A 97 11.78 8.00 11.19
C VAL A 97 10.87 9.16 11.55
N GLY A 98 11.37 10.11 12.33
CA GLY A 98 10.75 11.41 12.49
C GLY A 98 11.21 12.35 11.41
N VAL A 99 10.27 12.84 10.62
CA VAL A 99 10.49 13.92 9.66
C VAL A 99 10.24 15.24 10.34
N ILE A 100 11.32 16.00 10.53
CA ILE A 100 11.32 17.28 11.20
C ILE A 100 11.22 18.35 10.12
N SER A 101 10.16 19.15 10.20
CA SER A 101 9.89 20.21 9.24
C SER A 101 9.70 21.54 9.94
N LEU A 102 10.05 22.62 9.26
CA LEU A 102 9.82 23.99 9.70
C LEU A 102 8.78 24.67 8.80
N ASP A 103 7.92 25.50 9.38
CA ASP A 103 6.97 26.35 8.67
C ASP A 103 7.63 27.67 8.23
N ARG A 104 7.35 28.10 6.99
CA ARG A 104 7.84 29.36 6.41
C ARG A 104 7.46 30.58 7.24
N ALA A 105 6.29 30.53 7.91
CA ALA A 105 5.83 31.60 8.80
C ALA A 105 6.69 31.77 10.07
N HIS A 106 7.57 30.80 10.37
CA HIS A 106 8.40 30.73 11.57
C HIS A 106 9.89 30.61 11.24
N LEU A 107 10.36 31.27 10.17
CA LEU A 107 11.77 31.28 9.80
C LEU A 107 12.72 31.82 10.89
N ASP A 108 12.21 32.64 11.81
CA ASP A 108 12.93 33.08 13.01
C ASP A 108 13.35 31.93 13.93
N SER A 109 12.65 30.79 13.84
CA SER A 109 12.95 29.56 14.58
C SER A 109 14.03 28.68 13.94
N ALA A 110 14.58 29.07 12.78
CA ALA A 110 15.62 28.30 12.09
C ALA A 110 16.91 28.15 12.93
N ALA A 111 17.35 29.22 13.61
CA ALA A 111 18.53 29.19 14.48
C ALA A 111 18.38 28.27 15.71
N PRO A 112 17.31 28.40 16.54
CA PRO A 112 17.12 27.46 17.65
C PRO A 112 16.91 26.02 17.18
N LEU A 113 16.23 25.79 16.05
CA LEU A 113 16.10 24.46 15.46
C LEU A 113 17.46 23.87 15.06
N ALA A 114 18.27 24.62 14.32
CA ALA A 114 19.61 24.18 13.90
C ALA A 114 20.50 23.84 15.10
N ALA A 115 20.45 24.63 16.17
CA ALA A 115 21.22 24.37 17.39
C ALA A 115 20.85 23.03 18.06
N LEU A 116 19.58 22.62 18.01
CA LEU A 116 19.14 21.32 18.52
C LEU A 116 19.65 20.17 17.65
N LEU A 117 19.64 20.34 16.33
CA LEU A 117 19.95 19.31 15.34
C LEU A 117 21.44 19.16 15.03
N ALA A 118 22.27 20.15 15.35
CA ALA A 118 23.70 20.19 15.02
C ALA A 118 24.51 18.96 15.50
N ARG A 119 24.04 18.26 16.54
CA ARG A 119 24.66 17.02 17.05
C ARG A 119 24.53 15.84 16.09
N PHE A 120 23.50 15.83 15.25
CA PHE A 120 23.22 14.75 14.30
C PHE A 120 23.79 15.07 12.93
N ASP A 121 23.72 16.33 12.53
CA ASP A 121 24.35 16.84 11.33
C ASP A 121 24.72 18.33 11.50
N ALA A 122 26.02 18.60 11.49
CA ALA A 122 26.57 19.94 11.66
C ALA A 122 26.36 20.84 10.44
N THR A 123 25.94 20.30 9.29
CA THR A 123 25.67 21.07 8.07
C THR A 123 24.27 21.70 8.04
N THR A 124 23.39 21.27 8.94
CA THR A 124 22.07 21.87 9.16
C THR A 124 22.21 23.12 10.02
N THR A 125 22.32 24.30 9.39
CA THR A 125 22.45 25.61 10.02
C THR A 125 21.24 26.49 9.72
N ALA A 126 21.11 27.63 10.41
CA ALA A 126 20.03 28.58 10.12
C ALA A 126 20.09 29.09 8.67
N GLU A 127 21.30 29.30 8.17
CA GLU A 127 21.57 29.74 6.79
C GLU A 127 21.19 28.65 5.78
N SER A 128 21.53 27.38 6.05
CA SER A 128 21.16 26.30 5.13
C SER A 128 19.65 26.04 5.10
N ILE A 129 18.97 26.14 6.25
CA ILE A 129 17.49 26.10 6.32
C ILE A 129 16.90 27.29 5.54
N GLY A 130 17.39 28.51 5.78
CA GLY A 130 16.93 29.70 5.05
C GLY A 130 17.14 29.60 3.54
N ALA A 131 18.26 29.03 3.10
CA ALA A 131 18.56 28.77 1.69
C ALA A 131 17.59 27.76 1.06
N GLN A 132 17.11 26.76 1.80
CA GLN A 132 16.07 25.85 1.31
C GLN A 132 14.78 26.61 1.03
N PHE A 133 14.31 27.46 1.95
CA PHE A 133 13.12 28.29 1.72
C PHE A 133 13.29 29.34 0.60
N ALA A 134 14.51 29.83 0.37
CA ALA A 134 14.79 30.74 -0.73
C ALA A 134 14.75 30.03 -2.10
N SER A 135 14.94 28.71 -2.14
CA SER A 135 14.98 27.92 -3.39
C SER A 135 13.63 27.28 -3.76
N ASN A 136 12.59 27.43 -2.93
CA ASN A 136 11.23 26.97 -3.21
C ASN A 136 10.17 27.96 -2.71
N THR A 137 8.90 27.71 -2.99
CA THR A 137 7.75 28.51 -2.49
C THR A 137 6.88 27.74 -1.51
N ASP A 138 7.37 26.62 -0.96
CA ASP A 138 6.59 25.74 -0.10
C ASP A 138 6.38 26.37 1.28
N ASP A 139 5.19 26.20 1.84
CA ASP A 139 4.84 26.70 3.17
C ASP A 139 5.60 25.98 4.28
N ARG A 140 6.13 24.79 4.00
CA ARG A 140 6.86 23.93 4.94
C ARG A 140 8.00 23.23 4.22
N VAL A 141 9.14 23.12 4.90
CA VAL A 141 10.32 22.42 4.39
C VAL A 141 10.80 21.38 5.40
N THR A 142 11.12 20.19 4.90
CA THR A 142 11.77 19.13 5.70
C THR A 142 13.22 19.52 5.96
N VAL A 143 13.54 19.76 7.23
CA VAL A 143 14.89 20.15 7.67
C VAL A 143 15.77 18.92 7.87
N MET A 144 15.24 17.88 8.52
CA MET A 144 16.01 16.68 8.86
C MET A 144 15.09 15.48 9.07
N LYS A 145 15.60 14.29 8.78
CA LYS A 145 14.99 13.02 9.19
C LYS A 145 15.87 12.37 10.26
N LEU A 146 15.27 11.99 11.39
CA LEU A 146 15.95 11.27 12.46
C LEU A 146 15.35 9.89 12.64
N ARG A 147 16.18 8.89 12.94
CA ARG A 147 15.70 7.59 13.40
C ARG A 147 15.07 7.74 14.79
N GLU A 148 14.16 6.84 15.15
CA GLU A 148 13.40 6.93 16.41
C GLU A 148 14.27 7.16 17.64
N ASP A 149 15.39 6.44 17.79
CA ASP A 149 16.30 6.62 18.94
C ASP A 149 16.90 8.02 19.04
N ASP A 150 17.26 8.62 17.90
CA ASP A 150 17.87 9.95 17.83
C ASP A 150 16.80 11.02 18.04
N LEU A 151 15.62 10.82 17.46
CA LEU A 151 14.47 11.68 17.66
C LEU A 151 14.05 11.73 19.12
N ALA A 152 14.03 10.58 19.82
CA ALA A 152 13.67 10.50 21.23
C ALA A 152 14.55 11.39 22.13
N GLN A 153 15.79 11.67 21.75
CA GLN A 153 16.70 12.54 22.49
C GLN A 153 16.32 14.03 22.44
N VAL A 154 15.61 14.46 21.39
CA VAL A 154 15.30 15.87 21.12
C VAL A 154 13.80 16.15 20.98
N ARG A 155 12.95 15.12 20.98
CA ARG A 155 11.49 15.22 20.72
C ARG A 155 10.82 16.30 21.57
N ASP A 156 11.05 16.30 22.87
CA ASP A 156 10.47 17.28 23.82
C ASP A 156 10.96 18.71 23.61
N GLN A 157 12.14 18.88 23.00
CA GLN A 157 12.72 20.20 22.71
C GLN A 157 12.16 20.73 21.39
N LEU A 158 12.00 19.85 20.38
CA LEU A 158 11.42 20.19 19.08
C LEU A 158 9.99 20.70 19.20
N THR A 159 9.16 20.12 20.08
CA THR A 159 7.78 20.57 20.31
C THR A 159 7.67 21.97 20.91
N ARG A 160 8.76 22.50 21.48
CA ARG A 160 8.81 23.86 22.05
C ARG A 160 9.27 24.90 21.04
N VAL A 161 9.77 24.50 19.88
CA VAL A 161 10.21 25.41 18.82
C VAL A 161 9.00 25.80 17.96
N PRO A 162 8.63 27.09 17.88
CA PRO A 162 7.51 27.53 17.06
C PRO A 162 7.67 27.12 15.58
N GLY A 163 6.55 26.70 14.97
CA GLY A 163 6.51 26.30 13.56
C GLY A 163 7.24 24.99 13.22
N VAL A 164 7.77 24.26 14.21
CA VAL A 164 8.35 22.93 13.98
C VAL A 164 7.28 21.87 14.11
N THR A 165 7.23 20.99 13.11
CA THR A 165 6.39 19.80 13.14
C THR A 165 7.24 18.55 13.00
N VAL A 166 6.89 17.51 13.76
CA VAL A 166 7.49 16.18 13.66
C VAL A 166 6.41 15.21 13.20
N ALA A 167 6.62 14.57 12.06
CA ALA A 167 5.74 13.52 11.55
C ALA A 167 6.51 12.19 11.53
N GLU A 168 5.91 11.14 12.09
CA GLU A 168 6.47 9.79 12.00
C GLU A 168 6.15 9.17 10.64
N GLN A 169 7.18 8.61 9.99
CA GLN A 169 7.07 7.94 8.71
C GLN A 169 7.85 6.63 8.75
N GLY A 170 7.39 5.64 8.01
CA GLY A 170 8.17 4.43 7.79
C GLY A 170 9.11 4.62 6.59
N GLU A 171 10.35 4.19 6.75
CA GLU A 171 11.36 4.27 5.69
C GLU A 171 12.26 3.03 5.74
N LEU A 172 12.64 2.51 4.56
CA LEU A 172 13.59 1.41 4.46
C LEU A 172 15.02 1.96 4.64
N LEU A 173 15.66 1.62 5.75
CA LEU A 173 16.99 2.11 6.10
C LEU A 173 17.96 0.97 6.33
N THR A 174 19.26 1.24 6.15
CA THR A 174 20.31 0.30 6.53
C THR A 174 20.27 -0.01 8.02
N THR A 175 20.55 -1.25 8.40
CA THR A 175 20.67 -1.64 9.81
C THR A 175 21.85 -0.91 10.47
N ASP A 176 22.99 -0.87 9.80
CA ASP A 176 24.15 -0.08 10.20
C ASP A 176 24.04 1.35 9.63
N ARG A 177 24.08 2.34 10.53
CA ARG A 177 23.95 3.77 10.20
C ARG A 177 25.18 4.30 9.45
N GLN A 178 26.36 3.70 9.65
CA GLN A 178 27.61 4.14 9.03
C GLN A 178 27.84 3.51 7.64
N LEU A 179 27.01 2.53 7.28
CA LEU A 179 27.13 1.83 6.02
C LEU A 179 26.63 2.70 4.87
N SER A 180 27.56 3.30 4.13
CA SER A 180 27.31 4.01 2.88
C SER A 180 28.07 3.35 1.75
N SER A 181 27.37 2.98 0.68
CA SER A 181 27.97 2.37 -0.51
C SER A 181 27.13 2.65 -1.76
N PRO A 182 27.75 2.99 -2.90
CA PRO A 182 27.06 3.09 -4.18
C PRO A 182 26.31 1.81 -4.58
N ALA A 183 26.72 0.65 -4.06
CA ALA A 183 26.06 -0.63 -4.32
C ALA A 183 24.69 -0.78 -3.63
N ILE A 184 24.42 0.06 -2.61
CA ILE A 184 23.14 0.07 -1.87
C ILE A 184 22.15 1.02 -2.55
N SER A 185 22.64 1.96 -3.37
CA SER A 185 21.81 2.86 -4.17
C SER A 185 20.85 2.08 -5.05
N GLY A 186 19.56 2.42 -4.98
CA GLY A 186 18.50 1.75 -5.74
C GLY A 186 17.93 0.48 -5.11
N LEU A 187 18.53 -0.07 -4.04
CA LEU A 187 17.96 -1.22 -3.33
C LEU A 187 16.59 -0.92 -2.74
N ALA A 188 16.36 0.31 -2.25
CA ALA A 188 15.07 0.73 -1.74
C ALA A 188 13.96 0.68 -2.81
N GLN A 189 14.27 1.13 -4.03
CA GLN A 189 13.33 1.06 -5.15
C GLN A 189 13.06 -0.38 -5.56
N LEU A 190 14.12 -1.19 -5.73
CA LEU A 190 13.97 -2.60 -6.08
C LEU A 190 13.17 -3.38 -5.02
N TRP A 191 13.40 -3.08 -3.74
CA TRP A 191 12.64 -3.63 -2.63
C TRP A 191 11.17 -3.22 -2.71
N HIS A 192 10.89 -1.93 -2.95
CA HIS A 192 9.53 -1.43 -3.09
C HIS A 192 8.79 -2.10 -4.25
N ASP A 193 9.42 -2.21 -5.42
CA ASP A 193 8.84 -2.88 -6.59
C ASP A 193 8.56 -4.37 -6.28
N ARG A 194 9.46 -5.04 -5.54
CA ARG A 194 9.32 -6.45 -5.14
C ARG A 194 8.16 -6.66 -4.18
N ILE A 195 8.04 -5.86 -3.12
CA ILE A 195 6.97 -6.02 -2.13
C ILE A 195 5.62 -5.62 -2.70
N THR A 196 5.57 -4.62 -3.58
CA THR A 196 4.34 -4.17 -4.23
C THR A 196 3.86 -5.22 -5.23
N LYS A 197 4.78 -5.81 -6.01
CA LYS A 197 4.43 -6.92 -6.91
C LYS A 197 3.97 -8.18 -6.16
N ALA A 198 4.50 -8.40 -4.96
CA ALA A 198 4.13 -9.54 -4.13
C ALA A 198 3.01 -9.21 -3.12
N ALA A 199 2.49 -7.99 -3.15
CA ALA A 199 1.46 -7.54 -2.23
C ALA A 199 0.19 -8.35 -2.42
N GLY A 200 -0.49 -8.61 -1.30
CA GLY A 200 -1.89 -9.03 -1.37
C GLY A 200 -2.76 -7.84 -1.72
N TRP A 201 -4.05 -8.11 -1.86
CA TRP A 201 -5.06 -7.07 -1.96
C TRP A 201 -6.24 -7.45 -1.07
N SER A 202 -6.96 -6.42 -0.61
CA SER A 202 -8.18 -6.58 0.16
C SER A 202 -9.22 -5.57 -0.28
N VAL A 203 -10.49 -5.97 -0.19
CA VAL A 203 -11.63 -5.09 -0.39
C VAL A 203 -12.45 -5.07 0.89
N TYR A 204 -12.82 -3.88 1.36
CA TYR A 204 -13.64 -3.70 2.54
C TYR A 204 -14.76 -2.70 2.29
N LEU A 205 -15.83 -2.81 3.06
CA LEU A 205 -16.80 -1.73 3.19
C LEU A 205 -16.27 -0.73 4.22
N VAL A 206 -16.37 0.57 3.92
CA VAL A 206 -16.02 1.64 4.85
C VAL A 206 -17.15 2.67 4.91
N ASP A 207 -17.29 3.31 6.06
CA ASP A 207 -18.20 4.44 6.21
C ASP A 207 -17.56 5.77 5.72
N GLY A 208 -18.25 6.88 5.94
CA GLY A 208 -17.78 8.23 5.60
C GLY A 208 -16.47 8.65 6.29
N THR A 209 -16.02 7.93 7.32
CA THR A 209 -14.74 8.16 8.03
C THR A 209 -13.60 7.27 7.51
N ALA A 210 -13.84 6.48 6.45
CA ALA A 210 -12.88 5.52 5.89
C ALA A 210 -12.43 4.43 6.89
N ARG A 211 -13.23 4.16 7.92
CA ARG A 211 -13.01 3.06 8.86
C ARG A 211 -13.82 1.84 8.41
N PRO A 212 -13.26 0.61 8.45
CA PRO A 212 -14.07 -0.58 8.28
C PRO A 212 -15.09 -0.69 9.43
N PRO A 213 -16.36 -1.07 9.15
CA PRO A 213 -17.31 -1.33 10.22
C PRO A 213 -16.76 -2.46 11.09
N SER A 214 -16.87 -2.28 12.40
CA SER A 214 -16.45 -3.27 13.39
C SER A 214 -17.09 -4.63 13.10
N GLY A 215 -16.29 -5.59 12.62
CA GLY A 215 -16.71 -6.99 12.44
C GLY A 215 -16.52 -7.60 11.05
N SER A 216 -16.04 -6.88 10.05
CA SER A 216 -15.77 -7.45 8.71
C SER A 216 -14.29 -7.85 8.56
N PRO A 217 -13.95 -9.16 8.55
CA PRO A 217 -12.61 -9.61 8.14
C PRO A 217 -12.38 -9.35 6.64
N PRO A 218 -11.13 -9.25 6.18
CA PRO A 218 -10.83 -9.24 4.75
C PRO A 218 -11.38 -10.48 4.07
N ASP A 219 -11.97 -10.31 2.89
CA ASP A 219 -12.49 -11.42 2.09
C ASP A 219 -11.37 -12.36 1.58
N HIS A 220 -10.10 -11.94 1.66
CA HIS A 220 -8.96 -12.80 1.36
C HIS A 220 -7.82 -12.63 2.38
N PRO A 221 -7.42 -13.68 3.11
CA PRO A 221 -6.28 -13.61 4.02
C PRO A 221 -4.97 -13.52 3.22
N LEU A 222 -4.04 -12.67 3.70
CA LEU A 222 -2.70 -12.53 3.15
C LEU A 222 -2.00 -13.89 3.08
N ARG A 223 -1.51 -14.27 1.90
CA ARG A 223 -0.58 -15.39 1.76
C ARG A 223 0.83 -14.86 2.06
N PRO A 224 1.56 -15.44 3.03
CA PRO A 224 2.91 -14.98 3.33
C PRO A 224 3.85 -15.18 2.13
N ILE A 225 4.62 -14.15 1.80
CA ILE A 225 5.64 -14.21 0.75
C ILE A 225 6.76 -15.13 1.22
N ARG A 226 7.04 -16.19 0.46
CA ARG A 226 8.25 -17.01 0.64
C ARG A 226 9.23 -16.66 -0.47
N CYS A 227 10.42 -16.17 -0.12
CA CYS A 227 11.54 -16.13 -1.05
C CYS A 227 11.91 -17.58 -1.43
N ALA A 228 11.68 -17.95 -2.68
CA ALA A 228 12.18 -19.20 -3.23
C ALA A 228 13.72 -19.19 -3.20
N PRO A 229 14.38 -20.25 -2.72
CA PRO A 229 15.82 -20.34 -2.75
C PRO A 229 16.23 -20.77 -4.16
N ARG A 230 16.41 -19.81 -5.08
CA ARG A 230 17.41 -19.90 -6.16
C ARG A 230 17.42 -18.67 -7.04
N TRP A 231 18.58 -18.02 -7.05
CA TRP A 231 19.04 -17.19 -8.13
C TRP A 231 18.97 -17.96 -9.45
N THR A 232 18.08 -17.54 -10.34
CA THR A 232 18.29 -17.66 -11.79
C THR A 232 17.39 -16.64 -12.49
N CYS A 233 18.01 -15.56 -13.00
CA CYS A 233 17.40 -14.79 -14.08
C CYS A 233 17.24 -15.70 -15.29
N ALA A 234 16.01 -15.86 -15.77
CA ALA A 234 15.74 -16.32 -17.12
C ALA A 234 14.44 -15.69 -17.61
N CYS A 235 14.57 -14.69 -18.49
CA CYS A 235 13.50 -14.27 -19.38
C CYS A 235 13.15 -15.48 -20.26
N ASN A 236 11.98 -16.08 -20.07
CA ASN A 236 11.53 -17.16 -20.95
C ASN A 236 10.63 -16.59 -22.05
N CYS A 237 11.26 -15.97 -23.06
CA CYS A 237 10.65 -15.89 -24.38
C CYS A 237 10.66 -17.30 -24.97
N SER A 238 9.49 -17.94 -25.04
CA SER A 238 9.30 -19.13 -25.87
C SER A 238 9.35 -18.73 -27.35
N PRO A 239 9.93 -19.59 -28.21
CA PRO A 239 9.09 -20.06 -29.30
C PRO A 239 9.23 -21.57 -29.52
N ASN A 240 8.05 -22.22 -29.51
CA ASN A 240 7.65 -23.25 -30.46
C ASN A 240 8.49 -24.55 -30.54
N ARG A 241 7.93 -25.69 -30.09
CA ARG A 241 8.04 -27.02 -30.75
C ARG A 241 7.16 -28.09 -30.05
N PRO A 242 6.83 -29.22 -30.72
CA PRO A 242 5.49 -29.80 -30.73
C PRO A 242 5.35 -31.07 -29.85
N SER A 243 4.09 -31.41 -29.57
CA SER A 243 3.63 -32.54 -28.75
C SER A 243 4.22 -33.91 -29.14
N PRO A 244 4.64 -34.76 -28.18
CA PRO A 244 4.90 -36.17 -28.44
C PRO A 244 3.63 -37.03 -28.30
N ARG A 245 3.55 -38.06 -29.13
CA ARG A 245 2.46 -39.04 -29.26
C ARG A 245 2.38 -39.98 -28.06
N LYS A 246 1.16 -40.42 -27.72
CA LYS A 246 0.87 -41.54 -26.80
C LYS A 246 1.43 -42.87 -27.35
N PRO A 247 1.96 -43.76 -26.49
CA PRO A 247 1.99 -45.19 -26.77
C PRO A 247 0.75 -45.89 -26.19
N GLY A 248 0.12 -46.73 -26.99
CA GLY A 248 -0.92 -47.68 -26.58
C GLY A 248 -0.36 -48.92 -25.87
N PRO A 249 -1.24 -49.85 -25.45
CA PRO A 249 -1.01 -50.74 -24.31
C PRO A 249 -0.36 -52.07 -24.70
N ARG A 250 0.30 -52.74 -23.73
CA ARG A 250 0.53 -54.18 -23.74
C ARG A 250 0.49 -54.75 -22.32
N TRP A 251 -0.52 -55.60 -22.13
CA TRP A 251 -0.74 -56.70 -21.18
C TRP A 251 -0.48 -56.45 -19.69
#